data_AF-A0A8T2F5J2-F1
#
_entry.id   AF-A0A8T2F5J2-F1
#
_cell.length_a   1.000
_cell.length_b   1.000
_cell.length_c   1.000
_cell.angle_alpha   90.00
_cell.angle_beta   90.00
_cell.angle_gamma   90.00
#
_symmetry.space_group_name_H-M   'P 1'
#
loop_
_entity.id
_entity.type
_entity.pdbx_description
1 polymer ?
#
loop_
_entity_poly.entity_id
_entity_poly.type
_entity_poly.pdbx_seq_one_letter_code
_entity_poly.pdbx_strand_id
1 'polypeptide(L)'
;MFQLTEKQVYKLLATALSECLASEGDKNSNLEKYIKLIHGWGYDLINMLKEVNFELHVQEPYFTQLKVGLKTVEGRCAVGDYMRISSGAFILFNKCLLLKVQDVHRYTSFSEMLKVEGLAKVLPGVESIEEGVQVYRNFYSEEKERMNGVVAIRVAKPANQPSAALAGVLSELKSSGIKSLLDEYTAGVTS
;
A
#
# COMPACT_ATOMS: atom_id res chain seq x y z
N MET A 1 -15.12 17.73 -17.60
CA MET A 1 -15.30 16.36 -17.06
C MET A 1 -13.93 15.87 -16.61
N PHE A 2 -13.62 16.00 -15.32
CA PHE A 2 -12.33 15.56 -14.79
C PHE A 2 -12.37 14.05 -14.61
N GLN A 3 -11.57 13.32 -15.40
CA GLN A 3 -11.33 11.90 -15.12
C GLN A 3 -10.51 11.82 -13.83
N LEU A 4 -11.16 11.37 -12.75
CA LEU A 4 -10.48 11.04 -11.51
C LEU A 4 -9.55 9.86 -11.78
N THR A 5 -8.29 10.00 -11.41
CA THR A 5 -7.34 8.90 -11.39
C THR A 5 -7.80 7.84 -10.38
N GLU A 6 -7.44 6.57 -10.61
CA GLU A 6 -7.78 5.45 -9.72
C GLU A 6 -7.45 5.77 -8.23
N LYS A 7 -6.32 6.45 -8.00
CA LYS A 7 -5.86 6.96 -6.71
C LYS A 7 -6.80 7.99 -6.05
N GLN A 8 -7.47 8.83 -6.83
CA GLN A 8 -8.45 9.79 -6.32
C GLN A 8 -9.76 9.09 -5.95
N VAL A 9 -10.14 8.05 -6.68
CA VAL A 9 -11.35 7.26 -6.40
C VAL A 9 -11.23 6.50 -5.07
N TYR A 10 -10.07 5.89 -4.78
CA TYR A 10 -9.83 5.23 -3.48
C TYR A 10 -9.94 6.19 -2.30
N LYS A 11 -9.31 7.37 -2.39
CA LYS A 11 -9.40 8.37 -1.33
C LYS A 11 -10.82 8.91 -1.19
N LEU A 12 -11.50 9.19 -2.30
CA LEU A 12 -12.86 9.69 -2.31
C LEU A 12 -13.83 8.68 -1.69
N LEU A 13 -13.74 7.40 -2.06
CA LEU A 13 -14.53 6.33 -1.47
C LEU A 13 -14.21 6.14 0.02
N ALA A 14 -12.93 6.14 0.40
CA ALA A 14 -12.54 6.01 1.81
C ALA A 14 -13.02 7.20 2.66
N THR A 15 -12.92 8.42 2.14
CA THR A 15 -13.41 9.65 2.79
C THR A 15 -14.93 9.65 2.90
N ALA A 16 -15.65 9.39 1.80
CA ALA A 16 -17.11 9.30 1.81
C ALA A 16 -17.61 8.20 2.77
N LEU A 17 -16.96 7.03 2.78
CA LEU A 17 -17.28 5.97 3.74
C LEU A 17 -16.99 6.39 5.19
N SER A 18 -15.91 7.14 5.43
CA SER A 18 -15.57 7.65 6.76
C SER A 18 -16.54 8.74 7.25
N GLU A 19 -17.02 9.60 6.36
CA GLU A 19 -18.00 10.65 6.66
C GLU A 19 -19.38 10.05 6.94
N CYS A 20 -19.81 9.05 6.15
CA CYS A 20 -21.04 8.28 6.42
C CYS A 20 -21.01 7.52 7.76
N LEU A 21 -19.82 7.11 8.23
CA LEU A 21 -19.66 6.47 9.54
C LEU A 21 -19.65 7.48 10.69
N ALA A 22 -19.29 8.74 10.44
CA ALA A 22 -19.16 9.79 11.45
C ALA A 22 -20.44 10.62 11.63
N SER A 23 -21.38 10.59 10.67
CA SER A 23 -22.66 11.28 10.77
C SER A 23 -23.63 10.51 11.68
N GLU A 24 -23.48 10.70 12.99
CA GLU A 24 -24.56 10.39 13.95
C GLU A 24 -25.71 11.39 13.78
N GLY A 25 -26.54 11.22 12.75
CA GLY A 25 -27.79 11.97 12.65
C GLY A 25 -28.25 12.34 11.25
N ASP A 26 -28.64 11.36 10.44
CA ASP A 26 -29.98 11.39 9.85
C ASP A 26 -30.37 9.98 9.38
N LYS A 27 -31.41 9.41 10.00
CA LYS A 27 -31.84 8.04 9.73
C LYS A 27 -32.77 8.01 8.51
N ASN A 28 -32.19 8.14 7.33
CA ASN A 28 -32.87 7.71 6.12
C ASN A 28 -32.88 6.16 6.06
N SER A 29 -34.04 5.53 5.88
CA SER A 29 -34.21 4.07 6.04
C SER A 29 -33.37 3.22 5.06
N ASN A 30 -32.95 3.81 3.93
CA ASN A 30 -31.98 3.19 3.03
C ASN A 30 -30.55 3.15 3.60
N LEU A 31 -30.18 4.11 4.45
CA LEU A 31 -28.83 4.26 4.99
C LEU A 31 -28.54 3.25 6.10
N GLU A 32 -29.52 2.88 6.94
CA GLU A 32 -29.33 1.84 7.99
C GLU A 32 -28.88 0.48 7.41
N LYS A 33 -29.32 0.15 6.19
CA LYS A 33 -28.88 -1.06 5.47
C LYS A 33 -27.41 -0.99 5.06
N TYR A 34 -26.96 0.17 4.60
CA TYR A 34 -25.57 0.39 4.20
C TYR A 34 -24.66 0.60 5.40
N ILE A 35 -25.13 1.19 6.50
CA ILE A 35 -24.39 1.36 7.76
C ILE A 35 -23.86 0.01 8.28
N LYS A 36 -24.66 -1.06 8.25
CA LYS A 36 -24.19 -2.41 8.64
C LYS A 36 -23.09 -2.97 7.74
N LEU A 37 -23.15 -2.70 6.43
CA LEU A 37 -22.14 -3.14 5.45
C LEU A 37 -20.85 -2.33 5.56
N ILE A 38 -20.98 -1.02 5.76
CA ILE A 38 -19.89 -0.09 5.98
C ILE A 38 -19.21 -0.40 7.33
N HIS A 39 -19.95 -0.86 8.35
CA HIS A 39 -19.40 -1.32 9.62
C HIS A 39 -18.53 -2.59 9.53
N GLY A 40 -18.65 -3.39 8.46
CA GLY A 40 -17.78 -4.53 8.21
C GLY A 40 -16.61 -4.13 7.31
N TRP A 41 -16.82 -4.24 6.00
CA TRP A 41 -15.79 -4.08 4.98
C TRP A 41 -15.24 -2.64 4.92
N GLY A 42 -16.08 -1.63 5.17
CA GLY A 42 -15.65 -0.23 5.22
C GLY A 42 -14.79 0.07 6.46
N TYR A 43 -15.19 -0.44 7.62
CA TYR A 43 -14.45 -0.32 8.87
C TYR A 43 -13.08 -1.02 8.78
N ASP A 44 -13.04 -2.24 8.22
CA ASP A 44 -11.80 -2.97 7.97
C ASP A 44 -10.86 -2.19 7.04
N LEU A 45 -11.40 -1.61 5.96
CA LEU A 45 -10.63 -0.77 5.04
C LEU A 45 -10.04 0.45 5.75
N ILE A 46 -10.85 1.18 6.51
CA ILE A 46 -10.42 2.38 7.24
C ILE A 46 -9.36 2.03 8.28
N ASN A 47 -9.54 0.94 9.04
CA ASN A 47 -8.57 0.51 10.04
C ASN A 47 -7.25 0.10 9.39
N MET A 48 -7.29 -0.69 8.32
CA MET A 48 -6.09 -1.04 7.55
C MET A 48 -5.34 0.20 7.08
N LEU A 49 -6.05 1.23 6.58
CA LEU A 49 -5.43 2.47 6.12
C LEU A 49 -4.88 3.33 7.29
N LYS A 50 -5.54 3.34 8.45
CA LYS A 50 -5.06 4.02 9.67
C LYS A 50 -3.80 3.38 10.23
N GLU A 51 -3.62 2.07 10.06
CA GLU A 51 -2.43 1.33 10.50
C GLU A 51 -1.23 1.50 9.57
N VAL A 52 -1.39 2.07 8.38
CA VAL A 52 -0.27 2.31 7.45
C VAL A 52 0.74 3.25 8.08
N ASN A 53 1.95 2.77 8.28
CA ASN A 53 3.04 3.57 8.83
C ASN A 53 3.85 4.30 7.74
N PHE A 54 3.97 3.67 6.56
CA PHE A 54 4.78 4.20 5.46
C PHE A 54 4.12 3.96 4.10
N GLU A 55 4.34 4.87 3.16
CA GLU A 55 3.99 4.69 1.75
C GLU A 55 5.27 4.60 0.93
N LEU A 56 5.40 3.54 0.12
CA LEU A 56 6.55 3.35 -0.77
C LEU A 56 6.10 3.20 -2.22
N HIS A 57 6.95 3.65 -3.15
CA HIS A 57 6.75 3.40 -4.57
C HIS A 57 7.77 2.40 -5.10
N VAL A 58 7.31 1.41 -5.84
CA VAL A 58 8.12 0.39 -6.52
C VAL A 58 7.71 0.31 -7.98
N GLN A 59 8.69 0.26 -8.87
CA GLN A 59 8.48 0.13 -10.32
C GLN A 59 8.17 -1.32 -10.72
N GLU A 60 7.58 -1.50 -11.91
CA GLU A 60 7.52 -2.82 -12.53
C GLU A 60 8.92 -3.28 -12.99
N PRO A 61 9.22 -4.59 -12.98
CA PRO A 61 8.33 -5.72 -12.63
C PRO A 61 8.19 -6.00 -11.12
N TYR A 62 8.94 -5.28 -10.29
CA TYR A 62 9.05 -5.56 -8.86
C TYR A 62 7.74 -5.37 -8.09
N PHE A 63 6.89 -4.44 -8.52
CA PHE A 63 5.57 -4.25 -7.92
C PHE A 63 4.69 -5.49 -8.11
N THR A 64 4.60 -6.00 -9.35
CA THR A 64 3.87 -7.25 -9.62
C THR A 64 4.47 -8.41 -8.83
N GLN A 65 5.79 -8.52 -8.76
CA GLN A 65 6.47 -9.57 -8.01
C GLN A 65 6.19 -9.51 -6.50
N LEU A 66 6.11 -8.32 -5.90
CA LEU A 66 5.67 -8.13 -4.51
C LEU A 66 4.21 -8.58 -4.33
N LYS A 67 3.33 -8.20 -5.26
CA LYS A 67 1.90 -8.51 -5.21
C LYS A 67 1.61 -10.01 -5.20
N VAL A 68 2.40 -10.79 -5.96
CA VAL A 68 2.30 -12.26 -6.05
C VAL A 68 3.21 -13.00 -5.06
N GLY A 69 4.04 -12.29 -4.28
CA GLY A 69 4.90 -12.88 -3.25
C GLY A 69 6.20 -13.52 -3.75
N LEU A 70 6.60 -13.28 -5.00
CA LEU A 70 7.91 -13.71 -5.51
C LEU A 70 9.04 -12.87 -4.92
N LYS A 71 8.84 -11.55 -4.92
CA LYS A 71 9.73 -10.61 -4.22
C LYS A 71 9.25 -10.50 -2.79
N THR A 72 10.13 -10.80 -1.84
CA THR A 72 9.83 -10.80 -0.39
C THR A 72 10.73 -9.88 0.41
N VAL A 73 11.73 -9.27 -0.26
CA VAL A 73 12.67 -8.34 0.34
C VAL A 73 12.75 -7.08 -0.51
N GLU A 74 12.53 -5.92 0.10
CA GLU A 74 12.70 -4.61 -0.53
C GLU A 74 14.00 -3.96 -0.07
N GLY A 75 14.99 -3.87 -0.98
CA GLY A 75 16.26 -3.21 -0.72
C GLY A 75 16.21 -1.71 -1.06
N ARG A 76 16.72 -0.86 -0.17
CA ARG A 76 16.83 0.60 -0.35
C ARG A 76 18.16 1.11 0.21
N CYS A 77 18.70 2.19 -0.34
CA CYS A 77 19.77 2.91 0.34
C CYS A 77 19.24 3.46 1.69
N ALA A 78 20.00 3.31 2.77
CA ALA A 78 19.51 3.55 4.12
C ALA A 78 19.47 5.06 4.48
N VAL A 79 18.53 5.79 3.86
CA VAL A 79 18.36 7.24 4.00
C VAL A 79 16.92 7.61 4.36
N GLY A 80 16.74 8.78 4.99
CA GLY A 80 15.42 9.35 5.26
C GLY A 80 14.50 8.41 6.04
N ASP A 81 13.23 8.32 5.61
CA ASP A 81 12.21 7.53 6.31
C ASP A 81 12.50 6.02 6.32
N TYR A 82 13.31 5.50 5.39
CA TYR A 82 13.66 4.08 5.38
C TYR A 82 14.38 3.65 6.67
N MET A 83 15.05 4.58 7.34
CA MET A 83 15.75 4.35 8.60
C MET A 83 14.81 4.12 9.78
N ARG A 84 13.55 4.58 9.66
CA ARG A 84 12.52 4.50 10.71
C ARG A 84 11.65 3.24 10.57
N ILE A 85 11.75 2.54 9.44
CA ILE A 85 11.01 1.30 9.20
C ILE A 85 11.53 0.24 10.16
N SER A 86 10.62 -0.45 10.83
CA SER A 86 10.90 -1.50 11.81
C SER A 86 9.93 -2.67 11.65
N SER A 87 10.29 -3.81 12.23
CA SER A 87 9.41 -4.99 12.25
C SER A 87 8.04 -4.64 12.84
N GLY A 88 6.98 -5.22 12.26
CA GLY A 88 5.61 -4.96 12.64
C GLY A 88 4.95 -3.81 11.90
N ALA A 89 5.72 -2.90 11.29
CA ALA A 89 5.17 -1.79 10.51
C ALA A 89 4.39 -2.27 9.28
N PHE A 90 3.37 -1.51 8.89
CA PHE A 90 2.65 -1.69 7.65
C PHE A 90 3.10 -0.68 6.60
N ILE A 91 3.37 -1.17 5.40
CA ILE A 91 3.77 -0.37 4.24
C ILE A 91 2.72 -0.50 3.16
N LEU A 92 2.26 0.63 2.64
CA LEU A 92 1.38 0.69 1.48
C LEU A 92 2.20 0.97 0.22
N PHE A 93 2.46 -0.08 -0.55
CA PHE A 93 3.17 0.00 -1.82
C PHE A 93 2.25 0.46 -2.94
N ASN A 94 2.73 1.45 -3.71
CA ASN A 94 2.00 2.07 -4.83
C ASN A 94 0.57 2.47 -4.45
N LYS A 95 0.35 2.79 -3.16
CA LYS A 95 -0.94 3.22 -2.58
C LYS A 95 -2.06 2.17 -2.64
N CYS A 96 -1.75 0.90 -2.87
CA CYS A 96 -2.79 -0.13 -3.01
C CYS A 96 -2.41 -1.52 -2.49
N LEU A 97 -1.12 -1.85 -2.39
CA LEU A 97 -0.66 -3.13 -1.87
C LEU A 97 -0.17 -2.96 -0.43
N LEU A 98 -0.91 -3.52 0.53
CA LEU A 98 -0.54 -3.47 1.93
C LEU A 98 0.37 -4.66 2.25
N LEU A 99 1.58 -4.41 2.75
CA LEU A 99 2.50 -5.45 3.22
C LEU A 99 2.95 -5.16 4.65
N LYS A 100 3.13 -6.21 5.44
CA LYS A 100 3.65 -6.13 6.81
C LYS A 100 5.14 -6.41 6.83
N VAL A 101 5.91 -5.53 7.43
CA VAL A 101 7.35 -5.72 7.67
C VAL A 101 7.54 -6.84 8.68
N GLN A 102 8.22 -7.90 8.25
CA GLN A 102 8.61 -9.01 9.10
C GLN A 102 9.90 -8.69 9.84
N ASP A 103 10.86 -8.10 9.14
CA ASP A 103 12.16 -7.76 9.70
C ASP A 103 12.87 -6.69 8.86
N VAL A 104 13.88 -6.05 9.44
CA VAL A 104 14.68 -5.01 8.79
C VAL A 104 16.16 -5.24 9.09
N HIS A 105 16.95 -5.48 8.05
CA HIS A 105 18.39 -5.68 8.15
C HIS A 105 19.16 -4.54 7.50
N ARG A 106 20.40 -4.33 7.97
CA ARG A 106 21.29 -3.29 7.48
C ARG A 106 22.59 -3.92 6.98
N TYR A 107 23.07 -3.42 5.86
CA TYR A 107 24.27 -3.90 5.19
C TYR A 107 25.14 -2.74 4.75
N THR A 108 26.42 -3.03 4.53
CA THR A 108 27.37 -2.02 4.04
C THR A 108 27.19 -1.75 2.56
N SER A 109 26.68 -2.72 1.80
CA SER A 109 26.51 -2.63 0.34
C SER A 109 25.31 -3.42 -0.20
N PHE A 110 24.87 -3.09 -1.42
CA PHE A 110 23.87 -3.86 -2.14
C PHE A 110 24.38 -5.26 -2.47
N SER A 111 25.68 -5.40 -2.81
CA SER A 111 26.28 -6.71 -3.09
C SER A 111 26.17 -7.65 -1.89
N GLU A 112 26.51 -7.16 -0.69
CA GLU A 112 26.37 -7.90 0.56
C GLU A 112 24.90 -8.27 0.84
N MET A 113 24.01 -7.28 0.75
CA MET A 113 22.57 -7.48 0.96
C MET A 113 22.03 -8.58 0.02
N LEU A 114 22.33 -8.52 -1.28
CA LEU A 114 21.86 -9.48 -2.28
C LEU A 114 22.38 -10.90 -2.01
N LYS A 115 23.60 -11.04 -1.52
CA LYS A 115 24.18 -12.34 -1.14
C LYS A 115 23.49 -12.92 0.09
N VAL A 116 23.29 -12.11 1.13
CA VAL A 116 22.75 -12.58 2.43
C VAL A 116 21.24 -12.78 2.39
N GLU A 117 20.49 -11.83 1.84
CA GLU A 117 19.04 -11.92 1.71
C GLU A 117 18.60 -12.90 0.60
N GLY A 118 19.48 -13.11 -0.37
CA GLY A 118 19.26 -13.96 -1.53
C GLY A 118 18.70 -13.18 -2.71
N LEU A 119 19.47 -13.14 -3.80
CA LEU A 119 19.16 -12.40 -5.03
C LEU A 119 17.72 -12.62 -5.51
N ALA A 120 17.27 -13.86 -5.62
CA ALA A 120 15.93 -14.19 -6.10
C ALA A 120 14.78 -13.65 -5.22
N LYS A 121 15.02 -13.38 -3.94
CA LYS A 121 14.01 -12.79 -3.03
C LYS A 121 13.95 -11.28 -3.13
N VAL A 122 15.07 -10.65 -3.50
CA VAL A 122 15.21 -9.19 -3.64
C VAL A 122 14.88 -8.74 -5.07
N LEU A 123 15.44 -9.40 -6.07
CA LEU A 123 15.30 -9.10 -7.50
C LEU A 123 14.99 -10.40 -8.28
N PRO A 124 13.76 -10.93 -8.18
CA PRO A 124 13.37 -12.12 -8.95
C PRO A 124 13.58 -11.93 -10.46
N GLY A 125 14.22 -12.92 -11.09
CA GLY A 125 14.53 -12.92 -12.52
C GLY A 125 15.90 -12.35 -12.89
N VAL A 126 16.64 -11.77 -11.93
CA VAL A 126 18.03 -11.36 -12.12
C VAL A 126 18.96 -12.54 -11.85
N GLU A 127 19.97 -12.74 -12.70
CA GLU A 127 20.77 -13.98 -12.72
C GLU A 127 22.06 -13.88 -11.90
N SER A 128 22.58 -12.67 -11.64
CA SER A 128 23.84 -12.47 -10.91
C SER A 128 23.80 -11.32 -9.90
N ILE A 129 24.72 -11.35 -8.93
CA ILE A 129 24.85 -10.27 -7.94
C ILE A 129 25.29 -8.98 -8.62
N GLU A 130 26.18 -9.07 -9.60
CA GLU A 130 26.71 -7.95 -10.36
C GLU A 130 25.59 -7.24 -11.13
N GLU A 131 24.74 -8.00 -11.83
CA GLU A 131 23.55 -7.47 -12.50
C GLU A 131 22.57 -6.86 -11.49
N GLY A 132 22.36 -7.52 -10.34
CA GLY A 132 21.50 -7.01 -9.28
C GLY A 132 21.98 -5.68 -8.67
N VAL A 133 23.29 -5.51 -8.50
CA VAL A 133 23.88 -4.22 -8.10
C VAL A 133 23.63 -3.17 -9.18
N GLN A 134 23.73 -3.53 -10.46
CA GLN A 134 23.51 -2.60 -11.56
C GLN A 134 22.05 -2.12 -11.65
N VAL A 135 21.08 -2.96 -11.29
CA VAL A 135 19.68 -2.52 -11.11
C VAL A 135 19.61 -1.36 -10.10
N TYR A 136 20.29 -1.46 -8.96
CA TYR A 136 20.30 -0.41 -7.94
C TYR A 136 21.04 0.86 -8.38
N ARG A 137 22.03 0.75 -9.28
CA ARG A 137 22.76 1.91 -9.83
C ARG A 137 21.90 2.84 -10.66
N ASN A 138 20.77 2.35 -11.18
CA ASN A 138 19.77 3.19 -11.83
C ASN A 138 19.07 4.16 -10.86
N PHE A 139 19.17 3.92 -9.54
CA PHE A 139 18.49 4.69 -8.50
C PHE A 139 19.45 5.36 -7.50
N TYR A 140 20.62 4.76 -7.25
CA TYR A 140 21.56 5.19 -6.21
C TYR A 140 23.00 5.16 -6.71
N SER A 141 23.72 6.26 -6.51
CA SER A 141 25.16 6.30 -6.75
C SER A 141 25.93 5.45 -5.73
N GLU A 142 27.12 4.99 -6.12
CA GLU A 142 28.04 4.25 -5.23
C GLU A 142 28.41 5.06 -3.99
N GLU A 143 28.63 6.36 -4.15
CA GLU A 143 28.93 7.25 -3.03
C GLU A 143 27.78 7.28 -2.02
N LYS A 144 26.54 7.36 -2.50
CA LYS A 144 25.36 7.38 -1.62
C LYS A 144 25.20 6.07 -0.86
N GLU A 145 25.42 4.94 -1.54
CA GLU A 145 25.47 3.64 -0.88
C GLU A 145 26.59 3.58 0.17
N ARG A 146 27.82 3.95 -0.18
CA ARG A 146 28.96 3.91 0.74
C ARG A 146 28.76 4.77 1.98
N MET A 147 28.15 5.95 1.82
CA MET A 147 27.91 6.88 2.93
C MET A 147 26.84 6.42 3.91
N ASN A 148 25.82 5.69 3.43
CA ASN A 148 24.62 5.41 4.22
C ASN A 148 24.41 3.92 4.50
N GLY A 149 25.04 3.05 3.72
CA GLY A 149 24.72 1.64 3.64
C GLY A 149 23.37 1.38 2.97
N VAL A 150 22.88 0.16 3.18
CA VAL A 150 21.67 -0.39 2.57
C VAL A 150 20.78 -0.99 3.65
N VAL A 151 19.46 -0.86 3.47
CA VAL A 151 18.45 -1.52 4.28
C VAL A 151 17.70 -2.54 3.44
N ALA A 152 17.53 -3.74 3.99
CA ALA A 152 16.66 -4.78 3.46
C ALA A 152 15.40 -4.87 4.32
N ILE A 153 14.24 -4.66 3.71
CA ILE A 153 12.95 -4.69 4.38
C ILE A 153 12.26 -5.99 3.98
N ARG A 154 12.23 -6.97 4.88
CA ARG A 154 11.52 -8.23 4.65
C ARG A 154 10.03 -8.01 4.84
N VAL A 155 9.23 -8.43 3.87
CA VAL A 155 7.79 -8.17 3.85
C VAL A 155 7.00 -9.44 3.63
N ALA A 156 5.82 -9.51 4.22
CA ALA A 156 4.83 -10.54 3.96
C ALA A 156 3.47 -9.91 3.70
N LYS A 157 2.67 -10.61 2.88
CA LYS A 157 1.31 -10.20 2.57
C LYS A 157 0.36 -10.60 3.70
N PRO A 158 -0.31 -9.64 4.38
CA PRO A 158 -1.35 -9.96 5.35
C PRO A 158 -2.56 -10.61 4.66
N ALA A 159 -3.37 -11.32 5.44
CA ALA A 159 -4.55 -12.04 4.94
C ALA A 159 -5.56 -11.10 4.25
N ASN A 160 -5.73 -9.90 4.81
CA ASN A 160 -6.63 -8.88 4.27
C ASN A 160 -5.85 -7.85 3.44
N GLN A 161 -6.49 -7.33 2.39
CA GLN A 161 -5.94 -6.28 1.54
C GLN A 161 -6.97 -5.18 1.35
N PRO A 162 -6.54 -3.90 1.23
CA PRO A 162 -7.45 -2.79 0.96
C PRO A 162 -8.31 -3.00 -0.29
N SER A 163 -7.74 -3.61 -1.34
CA SER A 163 -8.48 -3.91 -2.58
C SER A 163 -9.58 -4.95 -2.39
N ALA A 164 -9.35 -5.98 -1.58
CA ALA A 164 -10.36 -6.98 -1.25
C ALA A 164 -11.48 -6.35 -0.40
N ALA A 165 -11.10 -5.54 0.59
CA ALA A 165 -12.06 -4.80 1.41
C ALA A 165 -12.95 -3.89 0.55
N LEU A 166 -12.34 -3.10 -0.34
CA LEU A 166 -13.08 -2.23 -1.25
C LEU A 166 -13.96 -3.02 -2.23
N ALA A 167 -13.47 -4.11 -2.80
CA ALA A 167 -14.26 -4.94 -3.71
C ALA A 167 -15.53 -5.49 -3.04
N GLY A 168 -15.44 -5.90 -1.77
CA GLY A 168 -16.60 -6.30 -0.97
C GLY A 168 -17.59 -5.16 -0.79
N VAL A 169 -17.12 -3.95 -0.42
CA VAL A 169 -17.98 -2.75 -0.33
C VAL A 169 -18.69 -2.48 -1.65
N LEU A 170 -17.97 -2.48 -2.77
CA LEU A 170 -18.53 -2.18 -4.10
C LEU A 170 -19.56 -3.24 -4.56
N SER A 171 -19.28 -4.52 -4.31
CA SER A 171 -20.20 -5.62 -4.66
C SER A 171 -21.54 -5.50 -3.92
N GLU A 172 -21.50 -5.11 -2.64
CA GLU A 172 -22.69 -5.00 -1.79
C GLU A 172 -23.52 -3.75 -2.08
N LEU A 173 -22.86 -2.61 -2.34
CA LEU A 173 -23.52 -1.36 -2.72
C LEU A 173 -24.25 -1.47 -4.06
N LYS A 174 -23.69 -2.23 -5.02
CA LYS A 174 -24.13 -2.28 -6.42
C LYS A 174 -24.13 -0.88 -7.06
N SER A 175 -24.49 -0.78 -8.34
CA SER A 175 -24.51 0.49 -9.06
C SER A 175 -25.46 1.52 -8.43
N SER A 176 -26.60 1.09 -7.90
CA SER A 176 -27.58 1.97 -7.24
C SER A 176 -27.05 2.57 -5.95
N GLY A 177 -26.40 1.78 -5.08
CA GLY A 177 -25.86 2.27 -3.82
C GLY A 177 -24.65 3.19 -4.02
N ILE A 178 -23.79 2.87 -4.99
CA ILE A 178 -22.67 3.75 -5.38
C ILE A 178 -23.20 5.10 -5.88
N LYS A 179 -24.23 5.09 -6.72
CA LYS A 179 -24.84 6.33 -7.22
C LYS A 179 -25.40 7.18 -6.08
N SER A 180 -26.20 6.59 -5.19
CA SER A 180 -26.76 7.30 -4.04
C SER A 180 -25.68 7.95 -3.16
N LEU A 181 -24.59 7.24 -2.86
CA LEU A 181 -23.45 7.78 -2.10
C LEU A 181 -22.78 8.97 -2.81
N LEU A 182 -22.58 8.88 -4.12
CA LEU A 182 -21.96 9.96 -4.90
C LEU A 182 -22.87 11.19 -4.97
N ASP A 183 -24.16 11.00 -5.21
CA ASP A 183 -25.14 12.08 -5.28
C ASP A 183 -25.17 12.86 -3.94
N GLU A 184 -25.17 12.15 -2.80
CA GLU A 184 -25.12 12.76 -1.46
C GLU A 184 -23.82 13.53 -1.20
N TYR A 185 -22.65 12.96 -1.52
CA TYR A 185 -21.37 13.66 -1.38
C TYR A 185 -21.33 14.95 -2.21
N THR A 186 -21.80 14.89 -3.46
CA THR A 186 -21.81 16.09 -4.31
C THR A 186 -22.74 17.17 -3.80
N ALA A 187 -23.85 16.82 -3.14
CA ALA A 187 -24.76 17.78 -2.53
C ALA A 187 -24.13 18.50 -1.32
N GLY A 188 -23.37 17.76 -0.48
CA GLY A 188 -22.70 18.32 0.70
C GLY A 188 -21.44 19.15 0.41
N VAL A 189 -20.77 18.96 -0.73
CA VAL A 189 -19.61 19.79 -1.15
C VAL A 189 -20.06 21.13 -1.76
N THR A 190 -21.31 21.23 -2.20
CA THR A 190 -21.88 22.46 -2.79
C THR A 190 -22.62 23.37 -1.79
N SER A 191 -22.69 22.96 -0.52
CA SER A 191 -23.26 23.75 0.60
C SER A 191 -22.18 24.35 1.47
#